data_AF-I6NR51-F1
#
_entry.id   AF-I6NR51-F1
#
_cell.length_a   1.000
_cell.length_b   1.000
_cell.length_c   1.000
_cell.angle_alpha   90.00
_cell.angle_beta   90.00
_cell.angle_gamma   90.00
#
_symmetry.space_group_name_H-M   'P 1'
#
loop_
_entity.id
_entity.type
_entity.pdbx_description
1 polymer ?
#
loop_
_entity_poly.entity_id
_entity_poly.type
_entity_poly.pdbx_seq_one_letter_code
_entity_poly.pdbx_strand_id
1 'polypeptide(L)'
;REEQDGWVGAIVPNELIAKRLYSEELQIIEDKKARLTAVEAELSELVEAAKTEDSEENIALFESLKKNAEGEPQDSFESKTVKAELKKITKDSPSYKLLKKVDGLITEKSALGKEIKAKENELKEAVYERILVLTDEEIDELVFEKWFGTMVDDLVKLIELPLKKELDIIKQLHERYAETLDDIDEESKKLENELEKLMSELVVK
;
A
#
# COMPACT_ATOMS: atom_id res chain seq x y z
N ARG A 1 -18.23 26.39 -11.46
CA ARG A 1 -17.21 26.47 -10.40
C ARG A 1 -15.97 25.89 -11.04
N GLU A 2 -14.98 26.72 -11.36
CA GLU A 2 -13.72 26.23 -11.91
C GLU A 2 -12.97 25.56 -10.77
N GLU A 3 -12.63 24.27 -10.90
CA GLU A 3 -11.67 23.62 -10.01
C GLU A 3 -10.34 24.33 -10.21
N GLN A 4 -9.93 25.15 -9.24
CA GLN A 4 -8.63 25.81 -9.27
C GLN A 4 -7.56 24.79 -8.88
N ASP A 5 -7.00 24.13 -9.88
CA ASP A 5 -5.85 23.25 -9.73
C ASP A 5 -4.57 24.12 -9.66
N GLY A 6 -3.84 24.06 -8.54
CA GLY A 6 -2.46 24.56 -8.50
C GLY A 6 -2.09 25.71 -7.55
N TRP A 7 -2.91 26.11 -6.58
CA TRP A 7 -2.42 27.01 -5.50
C TRP A 7 -1.64 26.21 -4.45
N VAL A 8 -0.43 25.76 -4.80
CA VAL A 8 0.54 25.36 -3.77
C VAL A 8 1.05 26.64 -3.14
N GLY A 9 0.76 26.87 -1.86
CA GLY A 9 1.19 28.06 -1.14
C GLY A 9 2.72 28.24 -1.26
N ALA A 10 3.15 29.27 -2.00
CA ALA A 10 4.57 29.51 -2.29
C ALA A 10 5.39 29.79 -1.02
N ILE A 11 4.73 30.30 0.03
CA ILE A 11 5.35 30.61 1.31
C ILE A 11 4.98 29.54 2.34
N VAL A 12 3.71 29.32 2.65
CA VAL A 12 3.28 28.29 3.61
C VAL A 12 2.64 27.12 2.85
N PRO A 13 3.15 25.87 3.00
CA PRO A 13 2.55 24.71 2.36
C PRO A 13 1.11 24.47 2.84
N ASN A 14 0.22 24.11 1.92
CA ASN A 14 -1.18 23.82 2.25
C ASN A 14 -1.30 22.65 3.23
N GLU A 15 -0.38 21.69 3.19
CA GLU A 15 -0.34 20.58 4.15
C GLU A 15 -0.08 21.07 5.57
N LEU A 16 0.72 22.12 5.76
CA LEU A 16 0.99 22.69 7.08
C LEU A 16 -0.26 23.37 7.65
N ILE A 17 -0.98 24.10 6.79
CA ILE A 17 -2.26 24.75 7.15
C ILE A 17 -3.30 23.69 7.51
N ALA A 18 -3.43 22.64 6.69
CA ALA A 18 -4.31 21.51 6.97
C ALA A 18 -3.96 20.86 8.33
N LYS A 19 -2.67 20.60 8.57
CA LYS A 19 -2.20 19.96 9.81
C LYS A 19 -2.50 20.78 11.05
N ARG A 20 -2.38 22.11 10.98
CA ARG A 20 -2.58 22.99 12.13
C ARG A 20 -4.03 23.39 12.38
N LEU A 21 -4.78 23.70 11.33
CA LEU A 21 -6.12 24.26 11.45
C LEU A 21 -7.24 23.25 11.22
N TYR A 22 -6.93 22.09 10.61
CA TYR A 22 -7.89 21.07 10.22
C TYR A 22 -7.43 19.67 10.63
N SER A 23 -6.86 19.57 11.83
CA SER A 23 -6.30 18.32 12.35
C SER A 23 -7.36 17.24 12.56
N GLU A 24 -8.57 17.62 12.96
CA GLU A 24 -9.70 16.69 13.12
C GLU A 24 -10.16 16.13 11.77
N GLU A 25 -10.30 16.98 10.75
CA GLU A 25 -10.69 16.56 9.40
C GLU A 25 -9.64 15.66 8.77
N LEU A 26 -8.35 15.99 8.96
CA LEU A 26 -7.25 15.12 8.56
C LEU A 26 -7.31 13.77 9.26
N GLN A 27 -7.53 13.74 10.58
CA GLN A 27 -7.65 12.50 11.33
C GLN A 27 -8.81 11.63 10.80
N ILE A 28 -9.96 12.24 10.50
CA ILE A 28 -11.10 11.53 9.90
C ILE A 28 -10.74 10.91 8.55
N ILE A 29 -9.97 11.61 7.71
CA ILE A 29 -9.50 11.08 6.42
C ILE A 29 -8.54 9.91 6.64
N GLU A 30 -7.58 10.05 7.56
CA GLU A 30 -6.61 9.01 7.87
C GLU A 30 -7.26 7.77 8.48
N ASP A 31 -8.24 7.92 9.37
CA ASP A 31 -9.01 6.79 9.93
C ASP A 31 -9.77 6.03 8.83
N LYS A 32 -10.35 6.76 7.86
CA LYS A 32 -11.01 6.16 6.70
C LYS A 32 -10.03 5.45 5.77
N LYS A 33 -8.83 6.01 5.55
CA LYS A 33 -7.76 5.35 4.78
C LYS A 33 -7.29 4.09 5.47
N ALA A 34 -7.08 4.12 6.79
CA ALA A 34 -6.74 2.96 7.58
C ALA A 34 -7.81 1.87 7.47
N ARG A 35 -9.10 2.23 7.55
CA ARG A 35 -10.20 1.29 7.34
C ARG A 35 -10.23 0.75 5.91
N LEU A 36 -9.97 1.58 4.89
CA LEU A 36 -9.90 1.15 3.50
C LEU A 36 -8.79 0.09 3.32
N THR A 37 -7.59 0.32 3.85
CA THR A 37 -6.49 -0.64 3.81
C THR A 37 -6.84 -1.93 4.54
N ALA A 38 -7.52 -1.86 5.69
CA ALA A 38 -7.99 -3.05 6.41
C ALA A 38 -9.00 -3.85 5.58
N VAL A 39 -9.97 -3.19 4.94
CA VAL A 39 -10.96 -3.84 4.05
C VAL A 39 -10.28 -4.47 2.84
N GLU A 40 -9.25 -3.85 2.28
CA GLU A 40 -8.46 -4.42 1.18
C GLU A 40 -7.70 -5.67 1.61
N ALA A 41 -7.11 -5.66 2.81
CA ALA A 41 -6.46 -6.84 3.39
C ALA A 41 -7.47 -7.97 3.63
N GLU A 42 -8.63 -7.68 4.25
CA GLU A 42 -9.69 -8.65 4.47
C GLU A 42 -10.20 -9.28 3.15
N LEU A 43 -10.34 -8.47 2.09
CA LEU A 43 -10.71 -8.97 0.77
C LEU A 43 -9.61 -9.84 0.17
N SER A 44 -8.34 -9.45 0.30
CA SER A 44 -7.20 -10.24 -0.19
C SER A 44 -7.10 -11.59 0.50
N GLU A 45 -7.28 -11.64 1.83
CA GLU A 45 -7.32 -12.90 2.58
C GLU A 45 -8.45 -13.82 2.10
N LEU A 46 -9.64 -13.26 1.85
CA LEU A 46 -10.78 -14.03 1.33
C LEU A 46 -10.54 -14.54 -0.09
N VAL A 47 -9.81 -13.80 -0.92
CA VAL A 47 -9.41 -14.25 -2.26
C VAL A 47 -8.49 -15.47 -2.14
N GLU A 48 -7.47 -15.42 -1.29
CA GLU A 48 -6.53 -16.53 -1.10
C GLU A 48 -7.22 -17.76 -0.50
N ALA A 49 -8.12 -17.56 0.47
CA ALA A 49 -8.95 -18.65 1.00
C ALA A 49 -9.86 -19.27 -0.07
N ALA A 50 -10.43 -18.43 -0.95
CA ALA A 50 -11.26 -18.89 -2.06
C ALA A 50 -10.47 -19.67 -3.12
N LYS A 51 -9.16 -19.44 -3.28
CA LYS A 51 -8.31 -20.22 -4.21
C LYS A 51 -7.81 -21.54 -3.62
N THR A 52 -7.90 -21.72 -2.31
CA THR A 52 -7.47 -22.94 -1.64
C THR A 52 -8.48 -24.06 -1.94
N GLU A 53 -8.08 -25.04 -2.74
CA GLU A 53 -8.95 -26.17 -3.13
C GLU A 53 -9.55 -26.88 -1.91
N ASP A 54 -10.80 -27.36 -2.06
CA ASP A 54 -11.59 -28.08 -1.04
C ASP A 54 -11.93 -27.29 0.25
N SER A 55 -11.63 -25.99 0.33
CA SER A 55 -12.06 -25.14 1.45
C SER A 55 -13.55 -24.77 1.38
N GLU A 56 -14.16 -24.44 2.52
CA GLU A 56 -15.53 -23.92 2.56
C GLU A 56 -15.64 -22.61 1.77
N GLU A 57 -14.60 -21.79 1.83
CA GLU A 57 -14.45 -20.53 1.11
C GLU A 57 -14.34 -20.75 -0.40
N ASN A 58 -13.61 -21.77 -0.86
CA ASN A 58 -13.52 -22.11 -2.29
C ASN A 58 -14.90 -22.49 -2.84
N ILE A 59 -15.60 -23.39 -2.15
CA ILE A 59 -16.96 -23.81 -2.53
C ILE A 59 -17.92 -22.59 -2.59
N ALA A 60 -17.76 -21.64 -1.67
CA ALA A 60 -18.65 -20.49 -1.55
C ALA A 60 -18.31 -19.31 -2.46
N LEU A 61 -17.03 -19.04 -2.70
CA LEU A 61 -16.53 -17.77 -3.21
C LEU A 61 -15.77 -17.88 -4.53
N PHE A 62 -15.30 -19.07 -4.94
CA PHE A 62 -14.45 -19.22 -6.14
C PHE A 62 -15.11 -18.70 -7.42
N GLU A 63 -16.41 -18.98 -7.61
CA GLU A 63 -17.17 -18.49 -8.77
C GLU A 63 -17.40 -16.97 -8.75
N SER A 64 -17.16 -16.31 -7.61
CA SER A 64 -17.28 -14.87 -7.47
C SER A 64 -15.96 -14.12 -7.72
N LEU A 65 -14.85 -14.85 -7.88
CA LEU A 65 -13.57 -14.28 -8.31
C LEU A 65 -13.67 -13.78 -9.74
N LYS A 66 -12.94 -12.69 -10.02
CA LYS A 66 -12.78 -12.18 -11.38
C LYS A 66 -11.96 -13.19 -12.18
N LYS A 67 -12.38 -13.51 -13.41
CA LYS A 67 -11.67 -14.45 -14.29
C LYS A 67 -11.04 -13.71 -15.49
N ASN A 68 -9.86 -14.15 -15.96
CA ASN A 68 -9.25 -13.63 -17.19
C ASN A 68 -9.94 -14.19 -18.45
N ALA A 69 -9.45 -13.86 -19.65
CA ALA A 69 -10.04 -14.33 -20.91
C ALA A 69 -9.93 -15.86 -21.07
N GLU A 70 -8.96 -16.46 -20.39
CA GLU A 70 -8.65 -17.88 -20.33
C GLU A 70 -9.46 -18.61 -19.25
N GLY A 71 -10.24 -17.88 -18.43
CA GLY A 71 -11.10 -18.43 -17.37
C GLY A 71 -10.40 -18.67 -16.02
N GLU A 72 -9.15 -18.26 -15.87
CA GLU A 72 -8.37 -18.40 -14.64
C GLU A 72 -8.74 -17.33 -13.61
N PRO A 73 -8.83 -17.70 -12.31
CA PRO A 73 -9.17 -16.77 -11.24
C PRO A 73 -8.06 -15.73 -11.01
N GLN A 74 -8.45 -14.47 -10.82
CA GLN A 74 -7.58 -13.33 -10.50
C GLN A 74 -7.64 -12.96 -9.00
N ASP A 75 -6.80 -12.00 -8.61
CA ASP A 75 -6.62 -11.55 -7.22
C ASP A 75 -7.72 -10.59 -6.73
N SER A 76 -8.94 -10.70 -7.24
CA SER A 76 -10.04 -9.81 -6.83
C SER A 76 -11.41 -10.42 -7.10
N PHE A 77 -12.38 -10.02 -6.30
CA PHE A 77 -13.79 -10.33 -6.52
C PHE A 77 -14.44 -9.40 -7.54
N GLU A 78 -15.36 -9.92 -8.34
CA GLU A 78 -16.19 -9.10 -9.23
C GLU A 78 -17.57 -8.84 -8.62
N SER A 79 -17.94 -7.58 -8.40
CA SER A 79 -19.21 -7.23 -7.73
C SER A 79 -20.45 -7.80 -8.43
N LYS A 80 -20.41 -7.95 -9.76
CA LYS A 80 -21.52 -8.52 -10.54
C LYS A 80 -21.69 -10.02 -10.29
N THR A 81 -20.60 -10.77 -10.24
CA THR A 81 -20.62 -12.22 -10.02
C THR A 81 -21.01 -12.52 -8.57
N VAL A 82 -20.43 -11.81 -7.59
CA VAL A 82 -20.83 -11.91 -6.17
C VAL A 82 -22.35 -11.74 -6.00
N LYS A 83 -22.93 -10.70 -6.62
CA LYS A 83 -24.38 -10.44 -6.58
C LYS A 83 -25.21 -11.47 -7.35
N ALA A 84 -24.67 -12.09 -8.38
CA ALA A 84 -25.34 -13.16 -9.10
C ALA A 84 -25.38 -14.44 -8.26
N GLU A 85 -24.28 -14.82 -7.62
CA GLU A 85 -24.20 -15.99 -6.74
C GLU A 85 -25.07 -15.83 -5.49
N LEU A 86 -25.14 -14.62 -4.92
CA LEU A 86 -26.07 -14.29 -3.82
C LEU A 86 -27.55 -14.54 -4.15
N LYS A 87 -27.95 -14.50 -5.43
CA LYS A 87 -29.33 -14.78 -5.86
C LYS A 87 -29.61 -16.26 -6.05
N LYS A 88 -28.58 -17.08 -6.28
CA LYS A 88 -28.70 -18.52 -6.54
C LYS A 88 -28.71 -19.33 -5.26
N ILE A 89 -28.08 -18.83 -4.19
CA ILE A 89 -27.87 -19.54 -2.93
C ILE A 89 -28.98 -19.22 -1.91
N THR A 90 -29.32 -20.19 -1.07
CA THR A 90 -30.28 -20.06 0.04
C THR A 90 -29.75 -19.13 1.15
N LYS A 91 -30.60 -18.22 1.64
CA LYS A 91 -30.23 -17.11 2.54
C LYS A 91 -29.62 -17.51 3.89
N ASP A 92 -29.76 -18.76 4.32
CA ASP A 92 -29.26 -19.25 5.61
C ASP A 92 -28.03 -20.16 5.49
N SER A 93 -27.50 -20.40 4.27
CA SER A 93 -26.33 -21.25 4.10
C SER A 93 -25.04 -20.56 4.58
N PRO A 94 -24.02 -21.33 5.01
CA PRO A 94 -22.69 -20.80 5.28
C PRO A 94 -22.12 -20.01 4.10
N SER A 95 -22.29 -20.51 2.87
CA SER A 95 -21.85 -19.85 1.64
C SER A 95 -22.53 -18.50 1.40
N TYR A 96 -23.81 -18.36 1.75
CA TYR A 96 -24.51 -17.08 1.64
C TYR A 96 -23.92 -16.03 2.58
N LYS A 97 -23.55 -16.41 3.81
CA LYS A 97 -22.93 -15.50 4.78
C LYS A 97 -21.59 -14.99 4.28
N LEU A 98 -20.76 -15.87 3.71
CA LEU A 98 -19.46 -15.52 3.12
C LEU A 98 -19.62 -14.58 1.93
N LEU A 99 -20.49 -14.90 0.97
CA LEU A 99 -20.77 -14.03 -0.18
C LEU A 99 -21.32 -12.67 0.25
N LYS A 100 -22.17 -12.64 1.28
CA LYS A 100 -22.73 -11.39 1.81
C LYS A 100 -21.66 -10.55 2.51
N LYS A 101 -20.70 -11.19 3.20
CA LYS A 101 -19.52 -10.51 3.75
C LYS A 101 -18.70 -9.87 2.63
N VAL A 102 -18.42 -10.61 1.56
CA VAL A 102 -17.67 -10.10 0.39
C VAL A 102 -18.42 -8.93 -0.28
N ASP A 103 -19.73 -9.04 -0.52
CA ASP A 103 -20.52 -7.93 -1.09
C ASP A 103 -20.50 -6.69 -0.18
N GLY A 104 -20.60 -6.90 1.13
CA GLY A 104 -20.46 -5.85 2.15
C GLY A 104 -19.10 -5.16 2.07
N LEU A 105 -18.01 -5.92 2.03
CA LEU A 105 -16.65 -5.38 1.94
C LEU A 105 -16.39 -4.65 0.61
N ILE A 106 -16.90 -5.15 -0.52
CA ILE A 106 -16.78 -4.46 -1.82
C ILE A 106 -17.56 -3.14 -1.82
N THR A 107 -18.76 -3.13 -1.26
CA THR A 107 -19.57 -1.91 -1.16
C THR A 107 -18.98 -0.90 -0.20
N GLU A 108 -18.47 -1.35 0.96
CA GLU A 108 -17.72 -0.54 1.92
C GLU A 108 -16.47 0.06 1.27
N LYS A 109 -15.64 -0.74 0.59
CA LYS A 109 -14.46 -0.27 -0.15
C LYS A 109 -14.81 0.85 -1.13
N SER A 110 -15.87 0.67 -1.92
CA SER A 110 -16.29 1.67 -2.90
C SER A 110 -16.84 2.94 -2.23
N ALA A 111 -17.59 2.81 -1.13
CA ALA A 111 -18.12 3.93 -0.37
C ALA A 111 -16.98 4.73 0.29
N LEU A 112 -16.08 4.07 1.02
CA LEU A 112 -14.90 4.69 1.64
C LEU A 112 -14.05 5.41 0.60
N GLY A 113 -13.76 4.79 -0.55
CA GLY A 113 -12.98 5.42 -1.61
C GLY A 113 -13.62 6.69 -2.17
N LYS A 114 -14.96 6.77 -2.22
CA LYS A 114 -15.68 8.00 -2.62
C LYS A 114 -15.67 9.04 -1.50
N GLU A 115 -15.91 8.63 -0.27
CA GLU A 115 -15.94 9.50 0.90
C GLU A 115 -14.57 10.12 1.19
N ILE A 116 -13.48 9.36 1.04
CA ILE A 116 -12.11 9.87 1.18
C ILE A 116 -11.87 10.97 0.15
N LYS A 117 -12.15 10.71 -1.14
CA LYS A 117 -11.98 11.72 -2.20
C LYS A 117 -12.84 12.97 -1.97
N ALA A 118 -14.08 12.79 -1.54
CA ALA A 118 -14.97 13.90 -1.22
C ALA A 118 -14.40 14.74 -0.07
N LYS A 119 -13.98 14.10 1.02
CA LYS A 119 -13.40 14.79 2.18
C LYS A 119 -12.05 15.44 1.89
N GLU A 120 -11.20 14.80 1.08
CA GLU A 120 -9.94 15.40 0.63
C GLU A 120 -10.19 16.66 -0.20
N ASN A 121 -11.21 16.65 -1.06
CA ASN A 121 -11.59 17.84 -1.82
C ASN A 121 -12.23 18.92 -0.92
N GLU A 122 -13.12 18.54 0.00
CA GLU A 122 -13.68 19.45 1.00
C GLU A 122 -12.58 20.12 1.83
N LEU A 123 -11.58 19.36 2.27
CA LEU A 123 -10.45 19.87 3.03
C LEU A 123 -9.58 20.82 2.18
N LYS A 124 -9.29 20.47 0.92
CA LYS A 124 -8.54 21.35 0.01
C LYS A 124 -9.25 22.69 -0.18
N GLU A 125 -10.54 22.66 -0.46
CA GLU A 125 -11.35 23.88 -0.60
C GLU A 125 -11.38 24.69 0.70
N ALA A 126 -11.54 24.03 1.85
CA ALA A 126 -11.52 24.70 3.15
C ALA A 126 -10.17 25.39 3.41
N VAL A 127 -9.05 24.73 3.09
CA VAL A 127 -7.71 25.33 3.19
C VAL A 127 -7.57 26.54 2.26
N TYR A 128 -8.07 26.45 1.03
CA TYR A 128 -8.03 27.58 0.10
C TYR A 128 -8.81 28.80 0.60
N GLU A 129 -10.04 28.59 1.06
CA GLU A 129 -10.86 29.66 1.64
C GLU A 129 -10.20 30.23 2.91
N ARG A 130 -9.55 29.38 3.72
CA ARG A 130 -8.87 29.79 4.94
C ARG A 130 -7.71 30.73 4.68
N ILE A 131 -6.92 30.48 3.63
CA ILE A 131 -5.76 31.29 3.24
C ILE A 131 -6.18 32.76 3.01
N LEU A 132 -7.36 33.00 2.46
CA LEU A 132 -7.87 34.34 2.16
C LEU A 132 -8.20 35.17 3.41
N VAL A 133 -8.39 34.50 4.56
CA VAL A 133 -8.86 35.11 5.81
C VAL A 133 -7.95 34.78 7.00
N LEU A 134 -6.70 34.39 6.76
CA LEU A 134 -5.70 34.20 7.81
C LEU A 134 -5.41 35.53 8.51
N THR A 135 -5.34 35.50 9.84
CA THR A 135 -4.91 36.65 10.65
C THR A 135 -3.39 36.77 10.64
N ASP A 136 -2.85 37.96 10.92
CA ASP A 136 -1.41 38.20 10.96
C ASP A 136 -0.74 37.28 12.01
N GLU A 137 -1.39 37.06 13.16
CA GLU A 137 -0.90 36.16 14.20
C GLU A 137 -0.81 34.70 13.73
N GLU A 138 -1.82 34.21 13.02
CA GLU A 138 -1.81 32.84 12.47
C GLU A 138 -0.76 32.69 11.36
N ILE A 139 -0.54 33.74 10.57
CA ILE A 139 0.52 33.76 9.56
C ILE A 139 1.88 33.62 10.23
N ASP A 140 2.15 34.40 11.29
CA ASP A 140 3.41 34.34 12.03
C ASP A 140 3.67 32.94 12.62
N GLU A 141 2.64 32.31 13.20
CA GLU A 141 2.75 30.94 13.72
C GLU A 141 3.06 29.91 12.62
N LEU A 142 2.33 29.97 11.49
CA LEU A 142 2.53 29.05 10.36
C LEU A 142 3.91 29.23 9.72
N VAL A 143 4.36 30.47 9.59
CA VAL A 143 5.69 30.84 9.09
C VAL A 143 6.77 30.31 10.03
N PHE A 144 6.64 30.54 11.33
CA PHE A 144 7.58 30.05 12.32
C PHE A 144 7.70 28.52 12.26
N GLU A 145 6.58 27.81 12.25
CA GLU A 145 6.60 26.35 12.18
C GLU A 145 7.21 25.84 10.88
N LYS A 146 6.93 26.48 9.74
CA LYS A 146 7.51 26.07 8.46
C LYS A 146 9.04 26.09 8.49
N TRP A 147 9.65 27.14 9.02
CA TRP A 147 11.11 27.31 8.99
C TRP A 147 11.82 26.65 10.17
N PHE A 148 11.18 26.57 11.34
CA PHE A 148 11.82 26.11 12.57
C PHE A 148 11.28 24.78 13.09
N GLY A 149 10.13 24.32 12.59
CA GLY A 149 9.45 23.11 13.08
C GLY A 149 10.26 21.82 12.87
N THR A 150 11.07 21.73 11.82
CA THR A 150 11.94 20.55 11.55
C THR A 150 13.41 20.82 11.85
N MET A 151 13.77 22.01 12.33
CA MET A 151 15.17 22.44 12.45
C MET A 151 16.01 21.49 13.31
N VAL A 152 15.45 20.99 14.42
CA VAL A 152 16.16 20.07 15.31
C VAL A 152 16.41 18.73 14.61
N ASP A 153 15.38 18.18 13.95
CA ASP A 153 15.50 16.91 13.22
C ASP A 153 16.48 17.03 12.06
N ASP A 154 16.50 18.17 11.36
CA ASP A 154 17.40 18.42 10.24
C ASP A 154 18.85 18.55 10.71
N LEU A 155 19.08 19.16 11.89
CA LEU A 155 20.39 19.20 12.53
C LEU A 155 20.87 17.80 12.95
N VAL A 156 19.99 16.97 13.50
CA VAL A 156 20.31 15.58 13.84
C VAL A 156 20.65 14.79 12.57
N LYS A 157 19.85 14.92 11.51
CA LYS A 157 20.09 14.26 10.21
C LYS A 157 21.42 14.65 9.60
N LEU A 158 21.89 15.89 9.80
CA LEU A 158 23.18 16.34 9.30
C LEU A 158 24.34 15.48 9.85
N ILE A 159 24.21 15.00 11.09
CA ILE A 159 25.19 14.11 11.73
C ILE A 159 24.92 12.65 11.34
N GLU A 160 23.66 12.23 11.30
CA GLU A 160 23.31 10.84 11.01
C GLU A 160 23.61 10.41 9.57
N LEU A 161 23.38 11.29 8.58
CA LEU A 161 23.50 10.95 7.17
C LEU A 161 24.93 10.50 6.78
N PRO A 162 26.01 11.23 7.15
CA PRO A 162 27.37 10.77 6.94
C PRO A 162 27.67 9.43 7.60
N LEU A 163 27.25 9.23 8.86
CA LEU A 163 27.49 7.99 9.60
C LEU A 163 26.78 6.80 8.96
N LYS A 164 25.53 6.98 8.51
CA LYS A 164 24.78 5.95 7.77
C LYS A 164 25.47 5.61 6.46
N LYS A 165 26.02 6.59 5.75
CA LYS A 165 26.79 6.37 4.52
C LYS A 165 28.06 5.56 4.79
N GLU A 166 28.79 5.87 5.85
CA GLU A 166 29.97 5.10 6.25
C GLU A 166 29.62 3.67 6.65
N LEU A 167 28.55 3.49 7.42
CA LEU A 167 28.02 2.16 7.76
C LEU A 167 27.65 1.34 6.52
N ASP A 168 27.06 1.97 5.51
CA ASP A 168 26.72 1.31 4.26
C ASP A 168 27.96 0.85 3.49
N ILE A 169 29.02 1.69 3.45
CA ILE A 169 30.32 1.29 2.88
C ILE A 169 30.90 0.09 3.63
N ILE A 170 30.83 0.08 4.96
CA ILE A 170 31.32 -1.05 5.76
C ILE A 170 30.51 -2.32 5.47
N LYS A 171 29.19 -2.22 5.33
CA LYS A 171 28.34 -3.36 4.92
C LYS A 171 28.72 -3.89 3.56
N GLN A 172 28.88 -3.02 2.57
CA GLN A 172 29.30 -3.41 1.22
C GLN A 172 30.67 -4.10 1.24
N LEU A 173 31.62 -3.61 2.05
CA LEU A 173 32.92 -4.26 2.22
C LEU A 173 32.79 -5.63 2.90
N HIS A 174 31.99 -5.72 3.96
CA HIS A 174 31.72 -6.98 4.64
C HIS A 174 31.12 -8.01 3.68
N GLU A 175 30.11 -7.64 2.89
CA GLU A 175 29.50 -8.51 1.88
C GLU A 175 30.50 -8.91 0.80
N ARG A 176 31.28 -7.96 0.28
CA ARG A 176 32.26 -8.21 -0.79
C ARG A 176 33.38 -9.16 -0.36
N TYR A 177 33.75 -9.13 0.91
CA TYR A 177 34.82 -9.96 1.46
C TYR A 177 34.28 -11.06 2.40
N ALA A 178 32.98 -11.38 2.32
CA ALA A 178 32.35 -12.43 3.12
C ALA A 178 32.84 -13.82 2.69
N GLU A 179 33.06 -14.01 1.39
CA GLU A 179 33.61 -15.22 0.81
C GLU A 179 35.11 -15.02 0.55
N THR A 180 35.92 -15.97 0.99
CA THR A 180 37.34 -15.96 0.70
C THR A 180 37.61 -16.44 -0.73
N LEU A 181 38.79 -16.13 -1.27
CA LEU A 181 39.20 -16.62 -2.58
C LEU A 181 39.22 -18.17 -2.60
N ASP A 182 39.60 -18.79 -1.48
CA ASP A 182 39.62 -20.24 -1.34
C ASP A 182 38.19 -20.82 -1.38
N ASP A 183 37.20 -20.16 -0.76
CA ASP A 183 35.79 -20.56 -0.82
C ASP A 183 35.25 -20.50 -2.26
N ILE A 184 35.57 -19.42 -2.99
CA ILE A 184 35.18 -19.23 -4.39
C ILE A 184 35.83 -20.28 -5.30
N ASP A 185 37.10 -20.62 -5.05
CA ASP A 185 37.81 -21.67 -5.80
C ASP A 185 37.24 -23.07 -5.52
N GLU A 186 36.85 -23.35 -4.27
CA GLU A 186 36.16 -24.60 -3.92
C GLU A 186 34.79 -24.71 -4.58
N GLU A 187 34.00 -23.63 -4.57
CA GLU A 187 32.69 -23.59 -5.22
C GLU A 187 32.82 -23.75 -6.74
N SER A 188 33.80 -23.08 -7.36
CA SER A 188 34.10 -23.18 -8.79
C SER A 188 34.43 -24.62 -9.18
N LYS A 189 35.30 -25.31 -8.42
CA LYS A 189 35.60 -26.73 -8.64
C LYS A 189 34.37 -27.61 -8.48
N LYS A 190 33.51 -27.33 -7.51
CA LYS A 190 32.28 -28.10 -7.29
C LYS A 190 31.32 -27.96 -8.48
N LEU A 191 31.10 -26.73 -8.94
CA LEU A 191 30.28 -26.41 -10.13
C LEU A 191 30.85 -27.05 -11.40
N GLU A 192 32.16 -27.01 -11.61
CA GLU A 192 32.84 -27.66 -12.73
C GLU A 192 32.60 -29.17 -12.73
N ASN A 193 32.77 -29.83 -11.57
CA ASN A 193 32.51 -31.27 -11.43
C ASN A 193 31.03 -31.62 -11.68
N GLU A 194 30.10 -30.79 -11.19
CA GLU A 194 28.67 -30.98 -11.45
C GLU A 194 28.33 -30.82 -12.94
N LEU A 195 28.94 -29.84 -13.61
CA LEU A 195 28.78 -29.63 -15.05
C LEU A 195 29.37 -30.80 -15.86
N GLU A 196 30.56 -31.29 -15.51
CA GLU A 196 31.17 -32.46 -16.14
C GLU A 196 30.28 -33.70 -15.99
N LYS A 197 29.69 -33.89 -14.81
CA LYS A 197 28.75 -34.98 -14.55
C LYS A 197 27.53 -34.86 -15.45
N LEU A 198 26.89 -33.68 -15.54
CA LEU A 198 25.76 -33.45 -16.44
C LEU A 198 26.12 -33.68 -17.91
N MET A 199 27.31 -33.23 -18.35
CA MET A 199 27.80 -33.49 -19.71
C MET A 199 27.99 -34.99 -19.95
N SER A 200 28.52 -35.74 -18.99
CA SER A 200 28.70 -37.18 -19.10
C SER A 200 27.38 -37.95 -19.17
N GLU A 201 26.33 -37.44 -18.53
CA GLU A 201 24.97 -37.98 -18.58
C GLU A 201 24.26 -37.65 -19.91
N LEU A 202 24.65 -36.57 -20.59
CA LEU A 202 24.13 -36.16 -21.91
C LEU A 202 24.76 -36.94 -23.08
N VAL A 203 25.95 -37.51 -22.88
CA VAL A 203 26.57 -38.40 -23.87
C VAL A 203 25.90 -39.78 -23.79
N VAL A 204 24.91 -39.98 -24.65
CA VAL A 204 24.32 -41.31 -24.91
C VAL A 204 25.42 -42.23 -25.43
N LYS A 205 25.65 -43.35 -24.73
CA LYS A 205 26.54 -44.43 -25.22
C LYS A 205 25.99 -45.07 -26.49
#